data_AF-A0AAU0MI86-F1
#
_entry.id   AF-A0AAU0MI86-F1
#
_cell.length_a   1.000
_cell.length_b   1.000
_cell.length_c   1.000
_cell.angle_alpha   90.00
_cell.angle_beta   90.00
_cell.angle_gamma   90.00
#
_symmetry.space_group_name_H-M   'P 1'
#
loop_
_entity.id
_entity.type
_entity.pdbx_description
1 polymer ?
#
loop_
_entity_poly.entity_id
_entity_poly.type
_entity_poly.pdbx_seq_one_letter_code
_entity_poly.pdbx_strand_id
1 'polypeptide(L)'
;MTDSPRIWCFSRRGGVICSRPPGHAGLHNRRGTGAMWADRDADPPRCDGSRIPAEPASALPGGFPGGRALCPVCTGFVALTRDARLATHDAFRGAETDAEASGRAAWFNTHGW
;
A
#
# COMPACT_ATOMS: atom_id res chain seq x y z
N MET A 1 -3.91 -17.10 -20.09
CA MET A 1 -2.84 -16.14 -19.77
C MET A 1 -2.72 -16.15 -18.25
N THR A 2 -1.74 -16.88 -17.72
CA THR A 2 -1.50 -16.99 -16.28
C THR A 2 -0.91 -15.67 -15.80
N ASP A 3 -1.71 -14.93 -15.05
CA ASP A 3 -1.32 -13.64 -14.49
C ASP A 3 -0.22 -13.86 -13.44
N SER A 4 0.96 -13.24 -13.64
CA SER A 4 2.05 -13.31 -12.67
C SER A 4 1.89 -12.16 -11.68
N PRO A 5 1.73 -12.42 -10.38
CA PRO A 5 1.58 -11.37 -9.38
C PRO A 5 2.82 -10.48 -9.43
N ARG A 6 2.66 -9.17 -9.53
CA ARG A 6 3.78 -8.24 -9.79
C ARG A 6 4.90 -8.38 -8.74
N ILE A 7 6.00 -8.95 -9.21
CA ILE A 7 7.21 -9.41 -8.51
C ILE A 7 8.17 -8.21 -8.36
N TRP A 8 7.96 -7.35 -7.36
CA TRP A 8 8.86 -6.21 -7.06
C TRP A 8 9.43 -6.30 -5.64
N CYS A 9 10.59 -5.69 -5.39
CA CYS A 9 11.27 -5.71 -4.11
C CYS A 9 10.49 -5.04 -2.95
N PHE A 10 9.53 -4.15 -3.25
CA PHE A 10 8.67 -3.44 -2.29
C PHE A 10 9.38 -2.60 -1.21
N SER A 11 10.72 -2.55 -1.18
CA SER A 11 11.47 -1.55 -0.43
C SER A 11 11.07 -0.15 -0.86
N ARG A 12 11.06 0.80 0.07
CA ARG A 12 10.64 2.18 -0.19
C ARG A 12 11.59 3.19 0.43
N ARG A 13 11.60 4.41 -0.08
CA ARG A 13 12.21 5.58 0.57
C ARG A 13 11.36 6.81 0.29
N GLY A 14 10.86 7.46 1.32
CA GLY A 14 9.94 8.60 1.19
C GLY A 14 8.68 8.24 0.40
N GLY A 15 8.16 7.01 0.57
CA GLY A 15 6.99 6.50 -0.14
C GLY A 15 7.24 6.01 -1.57
N VAL A 16 8.43 6.24 -2.15
CA VAL A 16 8.77 5.75 -3.49
C VAL A 16 9.11 4.26 -3.45
N ILE A 17 8.38 3.44 -4.22
CA ILE A 17 8.57 1.98 -4.28
C ILE A 17 9.70 1.59 -5.23
N CYS A 18 10.57 0.68 -4.78
CA CYS A 18 11.62 0.04 -5.58
C CYS A 18 11.03 -0.72 -6.77
N SER A 19 11.53 -0.43 -7.96
CA SER A 19 11.08 -1.05 -9.21
C SER A 19 12.04 -2.13 -9.71
N ARG A 20 12.69 -2.85 -8.80
CA ARG A 20 13.57 -3.97 -9.13
C ARG A 20 12.92 -5.30 -8.70
N PRO A 21 13.34 -6.44 -9.29
CA PRO A 21 12.85 -7.75 -8.87
C PRO A 21 13.16 -8.05 -7.38
N PRO A 22 12.37 -8.86 -6.66
CA PRO A 22 12.65 -9.31 -5.31
C PRO A 22 14.00 -10.01 -5.23
N GLY A 23 14.69 -9.83 -4.11
CA GLY A 23 16.01 -10.44 -3.88
C GLY A 23 17.13 -9.86 -4.75
N HIS A 24 16.92 -8.71 -5.41
CA HIS A 24 17.96 -8.10 -6.22
C HIS A 24 19.20 -7.72 -5.40
N ALA A 25 20.39 -7.89 -5.98
CA ALA A 25 21.64 -7.40 -5.38
C ALA A 25 21.85 -5.90 -5.63
N GLY A 26 22.49 -5.20 -4.70
CA GLY A 26 22.82 -3.77 -4.81
C GLY A 26 21.68 -2.84 -4.40
N LEU A 27 21.88 -1.53 -4.59
CA LEU A 27 20.93 -0.49 -4.15
C LEU A 27 19.52 -0.70 -4.72
N HIS A 28 18.53 -0.34 -3.91
CA HIS A 28 17.17 -0.12 -4.37
C HIS A 28 17.14 1.05 -5.34
N ASN A 29 16.21 1.03 -6.28
CA ASN A 29 16.01 2.18 -7.16
C ASN A 29 14.57 2.29 -7.66
N ARG A 30 14.23 3.48 -8.15
CA ARG A 30 13.03 3.69 -8.95
C ARG A 30 13.41 4.06 -10.37
N ARG A 31 13.20 3.12 -11.28
CA ARG A 31 13.47 3.26 -12.71
C ARG A 31 12.82 4.54 -13.24
N GLY A 32 13.61 5.33 -13.96
CA GLY A 32 13.17 6.60 -14.55
C GLY A 32 13.25 7.83 -13.64
N THR A 33 13.71 7.70 -12.39
CA THR A 33 13.75 8.84 -11.43
C THR A 33 15.14 9.19 -10.91
N GLY A 34 16.16 8.37 -11.18
CA GLY A 34 17.51 8.52 -10.59
C GLY A 34 17.60 8.21 -9.09
N ALA A 35 16.46 7.98 -8.41
CA ALA A 35 16.42 7.65 -6.99
C ALA A 35 17.08 6.30 -6.72
N MET A 36 18.04 6.29 -5.77
CA MET A 36 18.72 5.09 -5.28
C MET A 36 18.85 5.15 -3.75
N TRP A 37 18.78 4.00 -3.09
CA TRP A 37 18.91 3.92 -1.62
C TRP A 37 19.39 2.55 -1.14
N ALA A 38 20.03 2.53 0.03
CA ALA A 38 20.43 1.30 0.73
C ALA A 38 19.33 0.85 1.70
N ASP A 39 19.43 -0.38 2.22
CA ASP A 39 18.48 -0.90 3.21
C ASP A 39 18.38 -0.03 4.46
N ARG A 40 19.50 0.57 4.90
CA ARG A 40 19.53 1.47 6.06
C ARG A 40 18.71 2.75 5.87
N ASP A 41 18.49 3.14 4.62
CA ASP A 41 17.76 4.35 4.24
C ASP A 41 16.31 4.04 3.83
N ALA A 42 15.91 2.77 3.92
CA ALA A 42 14.56 2.34 3.55
C ALA A 42 13.55 2.77 4.62
N ASP A 43 12.34 3.13 4.16
CA ASP A 43 11.22 3.36 5.04
C ASP A 43 10.98 2.10 5.90
N PRO A 44 10.65 2.26 7.20
CA PRO A 44 10.32 1.12 8.04
C PRO A 44 9.15 0.34 7.43
N PRO A 45 9.10 -0.99 7.64
CA PRO A 45 8.01 -1.82 7.12
C PRO A 45 6.66 -1.37 7.69
N ARG A 46 6.64 -1.02 8.98
CA ARG A 46 5.47 -0.51 9.68
C ARG A 46 5.11 0.88 9.22
N CYS A 47 3.83 1.10 8.92
CA CYS A 47 3.34 2.42 8.53
C CYS A 47 3.16 3.33 9.76
N ASP A 48 3.64 4.57 9.68
CA ASP A 48 3.43 5.60 10.69
C ASP A 48 1.95 5.98 10.88
N GLY A 49 1.10 5.66 9.90
CA GLY A 49 -0.35 5.76 10.03
C GLY A 49 -0.97 4.71 10.97
N SER A 50 -0.19 3.74 11.46
CA SER A 50 -0.70 2.75 12.41
C SER A 50 -1.25 3.41 13.67
N ARG A 51 -2.39 2.92 14.17
CA ARG A 51 -3.04 3.37 15.41
C ARG A 51 -3.46 4.83 15.42
N ILE A 52 -3.54 5.52 14.29
CA ILE A 52 -4.21 6.84 14.24
C ILE A 52 -5.74 6.64 14.25
N PRO A 53 -6.52 7.58 14.79
CA PRO A 53 -7.98 7.57 14.66
C PRO A 53 -8.39 7.61 13.18
N ALA A 54 -9.41 6.85 12.80
CA ALA A 54 -9.91 6.84 11.44
C ALA A 54 -11.35 6.34 11.38
N GLU A 55 -12.07 6.76 10.35
CA GLU A 55 -13.42 6.30 10.04
C GLU A 55 -13.41 5.26 8.92
N PRO A 56 -14.38 4.32 8.90
CA PRO A 56 -14.54 3.39 7.79
C PRO A 56 -14.64 4.14 6.46
N ALA A 57 -13.94 3.65 5.43
CA ALA A 57 -14.09 4.21 4.09
C ALA A 57 -15.47 3.85 3.52
N SER A 58 -16.06 4.78 2.77
CA SER A 58 -17.34 4.54 2.07
C SER A 58 -17.29 3.26 1.25
N ALA A 59 -18.33 2.44 1.33
CA ALA A 59 -18.37 1.19 0.58
C ALA A 59 -18.90 1.40 -0.84
N LEU A 60 -18.30 0.72 -1.81
CA LEU A 60 -18.88 0.53 -3.14
C LEU A 60 -20.08 -0.44 -3.06
N PRO A 61 -20.96 -0.48 -4.08
CA PRO A 61 -22.07 -1.44 -4.14
C PRO A 61 -21.64 -2.92 -4.02
N GLY A 62 -20.41 -3.26 -4.42
CA GLY A 62 -19.81 -4.59 -4.24
C GLY A 62 -19.21 -4.86 -2.86
N GLY A 63 -19.40 -3.96 -1.89
CA GLY A 63 -18.93 -4.10 -0.52
C GLY A 63 -17.47 -3.73 -0.29
N PHE A 64 -16.67 -3.44 -1.32
CA PHE A 64 -15.29 -2.97 -1.16
C PHE A 64 -15.27 -1.57 -0.51
N PRO A 65 -14.42 -1.28 0.51
CA PRO A 65 -13.31 -2.10 1.00
C PRO A 65 -13.66 -3.02 2.19
N GLY A 66 -14.94 -3.24 2.51
CA GLY A 66 -15.37 -4.18 3.55
C GLY A 66 -15.24 -3.62 4.95
N GLY A 67 -15.67 -2.36 5.15
CA GLY A 67 -15.61 -1.67 6.45
C GLY A 67 -14.21 -1.23 6.89
N ARG A 68 -13.18 -1.47 6.06
CA ARG A 68 -11.82 -0.96 6.28
C ARG A 68 -11.76 0.55 6.05
N ALA A 69 -10.85 1.22 6.76
CA ALA A 69 -10.55 2.64 6.62
C ALA A 69 -9.39 2.86 5.65
N LEU A 70 -9.35 4.02 4.98
CA LEU A 70 -8.22 4.41 4.14
C LEU A 70 -7.14 5.07 5.00
N CYS A 71 -5.93 4.50 5.00
CA CYS A 71 -4.79 5.09 5.69
C CYS A 71 -4.28 6.31 4.90
N PRO A 72 -4.24 7.52 5.49
CA PRO A 72 -3.82 8.73 4.79
C PRO A 72 -2.31 8.76 4.50
N VAL A 73 -1.52 7.92 5.18
CA VAL A 73 -0.06 7.89 5.02
C VAL A 73 0.36 6.99 3.87
N CYS A 74 -0.17 5.77 3.79
CA CYS A 74 0.25 4.79 2.77
C CYS A 74 -0.83 4.47 1.74
N THR A 75 -2.03 5.04 1.85
CA THR A 75 -3.21 4.74 1.01
C THR A 75 -3.71 3.30 1.08
N GLY A 76 -3.25 2.51 2.06
CA GLY A 76 -3.75 1.16 2.31
C GLY A 76 -5.17 1.15 2.89
N PHE A 77 -6.00 0.17 2.53
CA PHE A 77 -7.27 -0.07 3.22
C PHE A 77 -7.01 -1.00 4.41
N VAL A 78 -7.19 -0.48 5.63
CA VAL A 78 -6.76 -1.11 6.87
C VAL A 78 -7.97 -1.34 7.78
N ALA A 79 -8.00 -2.49 8.44
CA ALA A 79 -9.03 -2.79 9.44
C ALA A 79 -8.99 -1.77 10.59
N LEU A 80 -10.16 -1.47 11.15
CA LEU A 80 -10.25 -0.68 12.37
C LEU A 80 -10.21 -1.59 13.59
N THR A 81 -9.53 -1.11 14.62
CA THR A 81 -9.64 -1.64 15.99
C THR A 81 -11.01 -1.28 16.58
N ARG A 82 -11.36 -1.89 17.72
CA ARG A 82 -12.62 -1.61 18.43
C ARG A 82 -12.77 -0.14 18.84
N ASP A 83 -11.66 0.57 19.02
CA ASP A 83 -11.63 1.98 19.44
C ASP A 83 -11.57 2.97 18.27
N ALA A 84 -12.03 2.57 17.07
CA ALA A 84 -12.05 3.39 15.85
C ALA A 84 -10.66 3.95 15.46
N ARG A 85 -9.64 3.09 15.52
CA ARG A 85 -8.26 3.42 15.10
C ARG A 85 -7.78 2.43 14.05
N LEU A 86 -6.93 2.87 13.13
CA LEU A 86 -6.26 1.96 12.19
C LEU A 86 -5.51 0.88 12.96
N ALA A 87 -5.74 -0.38 12.61
CA ALA A 87 -4.93 -1.48 13.10
C ALA A 87 -3.45 -1.22 12.80
N THR A 88 -2.57 -1.81 13.62
CA THR A 88 -1.15 -1.82 13.29
C THR A 88 -0.99 -2.53 11.94
N HIS A 89 -0.34 -1.86 10.99
CA HIS A 89 -0.16 -2.38 9.64
C HIS A 89 1.19 -1.96 9.07
N ASP A 90 1.68 -2.78 8.15
CA ASP A 90 2.76 -2.40 7.28
C ASP A 90 2.23 -1.48 6.19
N ALA A 91 3.09 -0.60 5.70
CA ALA A 91 2.69 0.32 4.65
C ALA A 91 2.31 -0.44 3.38
N PHE A 92 1.26 0.03 2.71
CA PHE A 92 0.75 -0.60 1.50
C PHE A 92 1.83 -0.68 0.42
N ARG A 93 2.03 -1.89 -0.11
CA ARG A 93 3.08 -2.23 -1.10
C ARG A 93 2.51 -2.54 -2.49
N GLY A 94 1.19 -2.63 -2.61
CA GLY A 94 0.51 -3.10 -3.80
C GLY A 94 -0.60 -4.06 -3.42
N ALA A 95 -1.57 -4.23 -4.31
CA ALA A 95 -2.63 -5.20 -4.13
C ALA A 95 -2.07 -6.61 -4.33
N GLU A 96 -2.51 -7.56 -3.51
CA GLU A 96 -2.06 -8.96 -3.61
C GLU A 96 -2.82 -9.74 -4.69
N THR A 97 -4.02 -9.27 -5.05
CA THR A 97 -4.91 -9.90 -6.03
C THR A 97 -5.45 -8.89 -7.02
N ASP A 98 -5.80 -9.34 -8.23
CA ASP A 98 -6.46 -8.52 -9.24
C ASP A 98 -7.80 -7.98 -8.75
N ALA A 99 -8.57 -8.78 -8.01
CA ALA A 99 -9.83 -8.34 -7.44
C ALA A 99 -9.64 -7.16 -6.48
N GLU A 100 -8.61 -7.21 -5.62
CA GLU A 100 -8.26 -6.07 -4.77
C GLU A 100 -7.79 -4.88 -5.61
N ALA A 101 -6.95 -5.08 -6.62
CA ALA A 101 -6.48 -4.02 -7.50
C ALA A 101 -7.64 -3.29 -8.20
N SER A 102 -8.59 -4.05 -8.78
CA SER A 102 -9.79 -3.52 -9.41
C SER A 102 -10.71 -2.81 -8.42
N GLY A 103 -10.93 -3.38 -7.23
CA GLY A 103 -11.73 -2.75 -6.18
C GLY A 103 -11.15 -1.41 -5.72
N ARG A 104 -9.82 -1.35 -5.53
CA ARG A 104 -9.09 -0.11 -5.21
C ARG A 104 -9.24 0.93 -6.31
N ALA A 105 -9.01 0.56 -7.56
CA ALA A 105 -9.13 1.47 -8.70
C ALA A 105 -10.55 2.05 -8.80
N ALA A 106 -11.58 1.19 -8.70
CA ALA A 106 -12.96 1.63 -8.70
C ALA A 106 -13.26 2.59 -7.54
N TRP A 107 -12.77 2.30 -6.34
CA TRP A 107 -12.99 3.14 -5.16
C TRP A 107 -12.38 4.53 -5.34
N PHE A 108 -11.10 4.61 -5.74
CA PHE A 108 -10.41 5.88 -5.95
C PHE A 108 -11.07 6.70 -7.07
N ASN A 109 -11.45 6.05 -8.17
CA ASN A 109 -12.14 6.72 -9.27
C ASN A 109 -13.53 7.24 -8.86
N THR A 110 -14.20 6.59 -7.91
CA THR A 110 -15.55 6.98 -7.48
C THR A 110 -15.52 8.10 -6.44
N HIS A 111 -14.55 8.11 -5.54
CA HIS A 111 -14.56 9.01 -4.38
C HIS A 111 -13.57 10.16 -4.46
N GLY A 112 -12.58 10.09 -5.37
CA GLY A 112 -11.54 11.10 -5.51
C GLY A 112 -10.58 11.09 -4.33
N TRP A 113 -9.30 10.86 -4.58
CA TRP A 113 -8.26 10.87 -3.56
C TRP A 113 -6.96 11.45 -4.13
#